data_AF-A0A3T1CFW2-F1
#
_entry.id   AF-A0A3T1CFW2-F1
#
_cell.length_a   1.000
_cell.length_b   1.000
_cell.length_c   1.000
_cell.angle_alpha   90.00
_cell.angle_beta   90.00
_cell.angle_gamma   90.00
#
_symmetry.space_group_name_H-M   'P 1'
#
loop_
_entity.id
_entity.type
_entity.pdbx_description
1 polymer ?
#
loop_
_entity_poly.entity_id
_entity_poly.type
_entity_poly.pdbx_seq_one_letter_code
_entity_poly.pdbx_strand_id
1 'polypeptide(L)'
;MSDLAFHVRQFVPACADGEELEHRTALLKARDFAAAQRGKVFSDAAINLSCAAHETAGEYVYADVPVDRLKIAVAFCRHLVSAAYLAEHLSEEGAGR
;
A
#
# COMPACT_ATOMS: atom_id res chain seq x y z
N MET A 1 -0.92 17.94 -8.01
CA MET A 1 -0.48 16.73 -7.27
C MET A 1 0.24 17.25 -6.03
N SER A 2 -0.30 17.05 -4.83
CA SER A 2 0.37 17.49 -3.60
C SER A 2 1.70 16.77 -3.44
N ASP A 3 2.72 17.46 -2.92
CA ASP A 3 4.01 16.83 -2.64
C ASP A 3 3.84 15.77 -1.54
N LEU A 4 3.89 14.50 -1.91
CA LEU A 4 3.76 13.40 -0.95
C LEU A 4 4.90 13.39 0.07
N ALA A 5 6.07 13.93 -0.31
CA ALA A 5 7.17 14.10 0.63
C ALA A 5 6.83 15.11 1.73
N PHE A 6 6.11 16.18 1.40
CA PHE A 6 5.60 17.12 2.39
C PHE A 6 4.69 16.43 3.41
N HIS A 7 3.75 15.60 2.95
CA HIS A 7 2.86 14.84 3.85
C HIS A 7 3.63 13.86 4.73
N VAL A 8 4.64 13.17 4.21
CA VAL A 8 5.50 12.30 5.01
C VAL A 8 6.21 13.11 6.10
N ARG A 9 6.82 14.24 5.74
CA ARG A 9 7.57 15.09 6.69
C ARG A 9 6.70 15.78 7.73
N GLN A 10 5.41 15.99 7.45
CA GLN A 10 4.46 16.51 8.45
C GLN A 10 4.30 15.55 9.64
N PHE A 11 4.37 14.24 9.39
CA PHE A 11 4.21 13.20 10.43
C PHE A 11 5.55 12.58 10.87
N VAL A 12 6.59 12.65 10.03
CA VAL A 12 7.94 12.19 10.33
C VAL A 12 8.93 13.32 9.99
N PRO A 13 9.06 14.35 10.85
CA PRO A 13 9.87 15.54 10.56
C PRO A 13 11.36 15.25 10.32
N ALA A 14 11.86 14.17 10.92
CA ALA A 14 13.25 13.74 10.79
C ALA A 14 13.50 12.76 9.63
N CYS A 15 12.49 12.49 8.79
CA CYS A 15 12.61 11.59 7.64
C CYS A 15 13.77 12.04 6.74
N ALA A 16 14.77 11.18 6.59
CA ALA A 16 15.91 11.46 5.73
C ALA A 16 15.49 11.46 4.26
N ASP A 17 16.17 12.30 3.46
CA ASP A 17 16.06 12.24 2.01
C ASP A 17 16.63 10.92 1.44
N GLY A 18 16.30 10.63 0.19
CA GLY A 18 16.72 9.40 -0.48
C GLY A 18 15.83 8.21 -0.10
N GLU A 19 16.45 7.10 0.28
CA GLU A 19 15.77 5.80 0.35
C GLU A 19 14.62 5.77 1.38
N GLU A 20 14.78 6.41 2.54
CA GLU A 20 13.71 6.45 3.55
C GLU A 20 12.47 7.17 3.01
N LEU A 21 12.65 8.38 2.47
CA LEU A 21 11.56 9.18 1.91
C LEU A 21 10.88 8.48 0.72
N GLU A 22 11.65 7.81 -0.14
CA GLU A 22 11.14 7.02 -1.25
C GLU A 22 10.23 5.88 -0.78
N HIS A 23 10.66 5.10 0.22
CA HIS A 23 9.86 4.00 0.77
C HIS A 23 8.62 4.49 1.49
N ARG A 24 8.72 5.55 2.32
CA ARG A 24 7.54 6.13 2.99
C ARG A 24 6.55 6.70 1.98
N THR A 25 7.03 7.36 0.94
CA THR A 25 6.17 7.86 -0.15
C THR A 25 5.50 6.70 -0.90
N ALA A 26 6.22 5.59 -1.13
CA ALA A 26 5.66 4.40 -1.74
C ALA A 26 4.59 3.75 -0.86
N LEU A 27 4.78 3.69 0.46
CA LEU A 27 3.77 3.21 1.41
C LEU A 27 2.54 4.12 1.41
N LEU A 28 2.72 5.44 1.41
CA LEU A 28 1.60 6.39 1.32
C LEU A 28 0.78 6.16 0.05
N LYS A 29 1.45 6.00 -1.10
CA LYS A 29 0.79 5.66 -2.37
C LYS A 29 0.09 4.31 -2.30
N ALA A 30 0.71 3.29 -1.71
CA ALA A 30 0.12 1.96 -1.59
C ALA A 30 -1.15 2.01 -0.73
N ARG A 31 -1.14 2.75 0.38
CA ARG A 31 -2.30 2.95 1.26
C ARG A 31 -3.48 3.55 0.52
N ASP A 32 -3.23 4.65 -0.21
CA ASP A 32 -4.28 5.38 -0.93
C ASP A 32 -4.79 4.57 -2.13
N PHE A 33 -3.88 3.89 -2.85
CA PHE A 33 -4.25 2.98 -3.93
C PHE A 33 -5.11 1.82 -3.44
N ALA A 34 -4.71 1.15 -2.36
CA ALA A 34 -5.43 0.02 -1.79
C ALA A 34 -6.84 0.42 -1.30
N ALA A 35 -6.97 1.61 -0.70
CA ALA A 35 -8.28 2.17 -0.34
C ALA A 35 -9.18 2.39 -1.57
N ALA A 36 -8.61 2.93 -2.66
CA ALA A 36 -9.34 3.12 -3.91
C ALA A 36 -9.68 1.80 -4.62
N GLN A 37 -8.79 0.81 -4.58
CA GLN A 37 -8.99 -0.52 -5.15
C GLN A 37 -10.13 -1.26 -4.46
N ARG A 38 -10.25 -1.16 -3.13
CA ARG A 38 -11.35 -1.76 -2.37
C ARG A 38 -12.74 -1.35 -2.86
N GLY A 39 -12.89 -0.13 -3.40
CA GLY A 39 -14.16 0.33 -3.98
C GLY A 39 -14.45 -0.18 -5.40
N LYS A 40 -13.57 -1.01 -5.97
CA LYS A 40 -13.61 -1.47 -7.36
C LYS A 40 -13.54 -2.99 -7.51
N VAL A 41 -13.32 -3.71 -6.41
CA VAL A 41 -13.24 -5.17 -6.37
C VAL A 41 -14.43 -5.71 -5.58
N PHE A 42 -14.92 -6.89 -5.96
CA PHE A 42 -16.12 -7.50 -5.41
C PHE A 42 -15.85 -8.87 -4.78
N SER A 43 -14.74 -9.52 -5.15
CA SER A 43 -14.30 -10.75 -4.51
C SER A 43 -13.91 -10.49 -3.05
N ASP A 44 -14.42 -11.30 -2.13
CA ASP A 44 -14.02 -11.25 -0.71
C ASP A 44 -12.50 -11.37 -0.55
N ALA A 45 -11.86 -12.20 -1.38
CA ALA A 45 -10.40 -12.35 -1.36
C ALA A 45 -9.69 -11.06 -1.79
N ALA A 46 -10.16 -10.43 -2.88
CA ALA A 46 -9.59 -9.17 -3.35
C ALA A 46 -9.79 -8.04 -2.34
N ILE A 47 -10.98 -7.95 -1.74
CA ILE A 47 -11.31 -6.98 -0.68
C ILE A 47 -10.37 -7.16 0.51
N ASN A 48 -10.21 -8.39 1.02
CA ASN A 48 -9.37 -8.69 2.18
C ASN A 48 -7.90 -8.35 1.91
N LEU A 49 -7.39 -8.67 0.71
CA LEU A 49 -6.02 -8.35 0.31
C LEU A 49 -5.80 -6.84 0.18
N SER A 50 -6.76 -6.11 -0.39
CA SER A 50 -6.71 -4.63 -0.43
C SER A 50 -6.79 -4.02 0.98
N CYS A 51 -7.59 -4.56 1.89
CA CYS A 51 -7.62 -4.12 3.29
C CYS A 51 -6.27 -4.34 3.98
N ALA A 52 -5.69 -5.54 3.85
CA ALA A 52 -4.38 -5.85 4.44
C ALA A 52 -3.27 -4.93 3.89
N ALA A 53 -3.30 -4.61 2.59
CA ALA A 53 -2.36 -3.66 1.98
C ALA A 53 -2.53 -2.25 2.54
N HIS A 54 -3.78 -1.79 2.69
CA HIS A 54 -4.09 -0.48 3.25
C HIS A 54 -3.63 -0.36 4.71
N GLU A 55 -3.95 -1.35 5.54
CA GLU A 55 -3.60 -1.38 6.96
C GLU A 55 -2.09 -1.44 7.16
N THR A 56 -1.40 -2.36 6.46
CA THR A 56 0.06 -2.48 6.55
C THR A 56 0.74 -1.20 6.08
N ALA A 57 0.32 -0.62 4.96
CA ALA A 57 0.89 0.62 4.49
C ALA A 57 0.68 1.78 5.48
N GLY A 58 -0.50 1.84 6.12
CA GLY A 58 -0.81 2.82 7.16
C GLY A 58 0.00 2.63 8.44
N GLU A 59 0.30 1.39 8.84
CA GLU A 59 1.14 1.07 9.99
C GLU A 59 2.59 1.54 9.77
N TYR A 60 3.17 1.25 8.61
CA TYR A 60 4.60 1.47 8.38
C TYR A 60 4.96 2.86 7.85
N VAL A 61 4.06 3.56 7.16
CA VAL A 61 4.38 4.86 6.51
C VAL A 61 4.92 5.90 7.50
N TYR A 62 4.45 5.90 8.74
CA TYR A 62 4.88 6.83 9.79
C TYR A 62 5.56 6.15 10.98
N ALA A 63 5.83 4.84 10.90
CA ALA A 63 6.48 4.11 11.99
C ALA A 63 7.94 4.55 12.17
N ASP A 64 8.41 4.47 13.42
CA ASP A 64 9.82 4.59 13.77
C ASP A 64 10.49 3.21 13.63
N VAL A 65 10.92 2.91 12.40
CA VAL A 65 11.55 1.64 12.04
C VAL A 65 12.72 1.87 11.09
N PRO A 66 13.72 0.96 11.06
CA PRO A 66 14.82 1.04 10.10
C PRO A 66 14.33 1.01 8.65
N VAL A 67 15.10 1.64 7.75
CA VAL A 67 14.80 1.72 6.31
C VAL A 67 14.59 0.33 5.67
N ASP A 68 15.36 -0.68 6.08
CA ASP A 68 15.18 -2.05 5.60
C ASP A 68 13.79 -2.62 5.90
N ARG A 69 13.17 -2.25 7.03
CA ARG A 69 11.81 -2.67 7.39
C ARG A 69 10.79 -1.97 6.50
N LEU A 70 11.00 -0.69 6.16
CA LEU A 70 10.16 0.05 5.21
C LEU A 70 10.21 -0.59 3.83
N LYS A 71 11.40 -0.98 3.36
CA LYS A 71 11.60 -1.66 2.08
C LYS A 71 10.82 -2.98 2.01
N ILE A 72 10.86 -3.78 3.08
CA ILE A 72 10.07 -5.02 3.19
C ILE A 72 8.57 -4.71 3.15
N ALA A 73 8.12 -3.70 3.91
CA ALA A 73 6.71 -3.30 3.93
C ALA A 73 6.22 -2.84 2.54
N VAL A 74 7.04 -2.10 1.79
CA VAL A 74 6.73 -1.71 0.40
C VAL A 74 6.59 -2.92 -0.49
N ALA A 75 7.52 -3.87 -0.43
CA ALA A 75 7.46 -5.09 -1.24
C ALA A 75 6.20 -5.91 -0.89
N PHE A 76 5.91 -6.07 0.39
CA PHE A 76 4.71 -6.76 0.87
C PHE A 76 3.42 -6.11 0.36
N CYS A 77 3.29 -4.78 0.47
CA CYS A 77 2.12 -4.07 -0.03
C CYS A 77 1.95 -4.21 -1.55
N ARG A 78 3.05 -4.18 -2.33
CA ARG A 78 3.01 -4.43 -3.78
C ARG A 78 2.47 -5.83 -4.09
N HIS A 79 2.94 -6.84 -3.38
CA HIS A 79 2.48 -8.21 -3.56
C HIS A 79 1.00 -8.36 -3.20
N LEU A 80 0.53 -7.73 -2.11
CA LEU A 80 -0.88 -7.78 -1.74
C LEU A 80 -1.78 -7.09 -2.78
N VAL A 81 -1.38 -5.93 -3.30
CA VAL A 81 -2.13 -5.22 -4.35
C VAL A 81 -2.21 -6.05 -5.64
N SER A 82 -1.09 -6.67 -6.05
CA SER A 82 -1.08 -7.57 -7.21
C SER A 82 -1.94 -8.82 -6.96
N ALA A 83 -1.86 -9.40 -5.76
CA ALA A 83 -2.68 -10.55 -5.39
C ALA A 83 -4.17 -10.20 -5.37
N ALA A 84 -4.54 -9.01 -4.89
CA ALA A 84 -5.93 -8.53 -4.90
C ALA A 84 -6.46 -8.40 -6.33
N TYR A 85 -5.66 -7.85 -7.25
CA TYR A 85 -6.01 -7.78 -8.66
C TYR A 85 -6.24 -9.16 -9.28
N LEU A 86 -5.33 -10.11 -9.04
CA LEU A 86 -5.46 -11.48 -9.56
C LEU A 86 -6.63 -12.23 -8.93
N ALA A 87 -6.89 -12.04 -7.63
CA ALA A 87 -8.01 -12.66 -6.93
C ALA A 87 -9.36 -12.18 -7.48
N GLU A 88 -9.45 -10.91 -7.90
CA GLU A 88 -10.63 -10.39 -8.59
C GLU A 88 -10.84 -11.09 -9.93
N HIS A 89 -9.80 -11.14 -10.78
CA HIS A 89 -9.87 -11.82 -12.09
C HIS A 89 -10.27 -13.28 -11.98
N LEU A 90 -9.66 -14.02 -11.05
CA LEU A 90 -10.02 -15.43 -10.82
C LEU A 90 -11.47 -15.59 -10.35
N SER A 91 -12.00 -14.61 -9.62
CA SER A 91 -13.41 -14.60 -9.21
C SER A 91 -14.35 -14.29 -10.37
N GLU A 92 -13.98 -13.37 -11.27
CA GLU A 92 -14.75 -13.04 -12.47
C GLU A 92 -14.79 -14.23 -13.45
N GLU A 93 -13.63 -14.84 -13.72
CA GLU A 93 -13.50 -16.05 -14.54
C GLU A 93 -14.32 -17.21 -13.95
N GLY A 94 -14.23 -17.42 -12.63
CA GLY A 94 -14.99 -18.45 -11.91
C GLY A 94 -16.50 -18.19 -11.88
N ALA A 95 -16.92 -16.94 -12.01
CA ALA A 95 -18.33 -16.54 -12.10
C ALA A 95 -18.89 -16.60 -13.54
N GLY A 96 -18.06 -16.94 -14.54
CA GLY A 96 -18.46 -17.01 -15.94
C GLY A 96 -18.87 -15.66 -16.55
N ARG A 97 -18.32 -14.56 -16.04
CA ARG A 97 -18.49 -13.20 -16.58
C ARG A 97 -17.26 -12.73 -17.34
#